data_AF-A0A3M2WKR6-F1
#
_entry.id   AF-A0A3M2WKR6-F1
#
_cell.length_a   1.000
_cell.length_b   1.000
_cell.length_c   1.000
_cell.angle_alpha   90.00
_cell.angle_beta   90.00
_cell.angle_gamma   90.00
#
_symmetry.space_group_name_H-M   'P 1'
#
loop_
_entity.id
_entity.type
_entity.pdbx_description
1 polymer ?
#
loop_
_entity_poly.entity_id
_entity_poly.type
_entity_poly.pdbx_seq_one_letter_code
_entity_poly.pdbx_strand_id
1 'polypeptide(L)'
;MKQRATVICKRDGQVLYVRKPKSRWALPGGKIEAGETPFQAAVRELCEETGLENLDLLYLAVYEKGEVTHYVFTTQVPASSEPSPQTNGLRPTISGL
;
A
#
# COMPACT_ATOMS: atom_id res chain seq x y z
N MET A 1 -15.88 -8.70 10.61
CA MET A 1 -14.42 -8.64 10.40
C MET A 1 -14.15 -7.87 9.11
N LYS A 2 -13.40 -6.76 9.15
CA LYS A 2 -13.05 -5.92 8.00
C LYS A 2 -11.75 -6.43 7.39
N GLN A 3 -11.73 -6.63 6.08
CA GLN A 3 -10.54 -7.13 5.37
C GLN A 3 -9.83 -5.99 4.64
N ARG A 4 -8.50 -6.00 4.69
CA ARG A 4 -7.62 -5.01 4.08
C ARG A 4 -6.43 -5.66 3.39
N ALA A 5 -5.96 -5.04 2.32
CA ALA A 5 -4.66 -5.31 1.74
C ALA A 5 -3.64 -4.27 2.23
N THR A 6 -2.39 -4.67 2.44
CA THR A 6 -1.33 -3.76 2.91
C THR A 6 -0.02 -4.13 2.24
N VAL A 7 0.72 -3.14 1.74
CA VAL A 7 1.97 -3.37 0.99
C VAL A 7 3.15 -2.70 1.71
N ILE A 8 4.17 -3.49 2.05
CA ILE A 8 5.45 -3.00 2.55
C ILE A 8 6.38 -2.80 1.35
N CYS A 9 6.52 -1.55 0.92
CA CYS A 9 7.41 -1.15 -0.17
C CYS A 9 8.79 -0.80 0.41
N LYS A 10 9.84 -1.47 -0.07
CA LYS A 10 11.23 -1.32 0.43
C LYS A 10 12.14 -0.76 -0.65
N ARG A 11 13.05 0.15 -0.26
CA ARG A 11 14.19 0.62 -1.07
C ARG A 11 15.32 0.98 -0.12
N ASP A 12 16.54 0.49 -0.37
CA ASP A 12 17.76 0.88 0.36
C ASP A 12 17.62 0.88 1.91
N GLY A 13 16.95 -0.15 2.44
CA GLY A 13 16.72 -0.30 3.88
C GLY A 13 15.61 0.60 4.47
N GLN A 14 14.95 1.40 3.63
CA GLN A 14 13.84 2.27 3.99
C GLN A 14 12.50 1.65 3.58
N VAL A 15 11.43 2.13 4.22
CA VAL A 15 10.04 1.71 3.96
C VAL A 15 9.21 2.93 3.59
N LEU A 16 8.41 2.79 2.53
CA LEU A 16 7.48 3.83 2.08
C LEU A 16 6.27 3.90 3.02
N TYR A 17 5.94 5.13 3.43
CA TYR A 17 4.69 5.47 4.10
C TYR A 17 3.89 6.47 3.27
N VAL A 18 2.57 6.33 3.35
CA VAL A 18 1.60 7.26 2.80
C VAL A 18 0.81 7.92 3.92
N ARG A 19 0.33 9.13 3.70
CA ARG A 19 -0.54 9.84 4.64
C ARG A 19 -1.60 10.65 3.94
N LYS A 20 -2.86 10.29 4.15
CA LYS A 20 -4.01 11.12 3.78
C LYS A 20 -4.04 12.40 4.65
N PRO A 21 -4.51 13.54 4.14
CA PRO A 21 -4.57 14.78 4.92
C PRO A 21 -5.29 14.59 6.25
N LYS A 22 -4.71 15.16 7.32
CA LYS A 22 -5.19 15.04 8.71
C LYS A 22 -5.27 13.59 9.25
N SER A 23 -4.62 12.63 8.59
CA SER A 23 -4.52 11.24 9.06
C SER A 23 -3.12 10.93 9.60
N ARG A 24 -2.97 9.77 10.25
CA ARG A 24 -1.66 9.23 10.63
C ARG A 24 -0.95 8.64 9.41
N TRP A 25 0.37 8.57 9.46
CA TRP A 25 1.16 7.80 8.50
C TRP A 25 0.76 6.32 8.56
N ALA A 26 0.70 5.69 7.38
CA ALA A 26 0.36 4.29 7.21
C ALA A 26 1.16 3.69 6.06
N LEU A 27 1.25 2.36 6.02
CA LEU A 27 1.71 1.66 4.83
C LEU A 27 0.67 1.81 3.72
N PRO A 28 1.08 1.80 2.44
CA PRO A 28 0.15 1.72 1.31
C PRO A 28 -0.85 0.58 1.48
N GLY A 29 -2.11 0.86 1.18
CA GLY A 29 -3.16 -0.15 1.21
C GLY A 29 -4.50 0.34 1.73
N GLY A 30 -5.51 -0.47 1.50
CA GLY A 30 -6.88 -0.10 1.80
C GLY A 30 -7.80 -1.29 1.91
N LYS A 31 -9.09 -1.01 1.70
CA LYS A 31 -10.15 -2.00 1.86
C LYS A 31 -10.15 -2.92 0.63
N ILE A 32 -10.38 -4.20 0.85
CA ILE A 32 -10.66 -5.14 -0.25
C ILE A 32 -12.11 -4.92 -0.68
N GLU A 33 -12.33 -4.59 -1.95
CA GLU A 33 -13.66 -4.35 -2.49
C GLU A 33 -14.38 -5.65 -2.88
N ALA A 34 -15.68 -5.57 -3.11
CA ALA A 34 -16.47 -6.74 -3.46
C ALA A 34 -16.03 -7.29 -4.83
N GLY A 35 -15.69 -8.58 -4.88
CA GLY A 35 -15.19 -9.23 -6.09
C GLY A 35 -13.67 -9.12 -6.30
N GLU A 36 -12.95 -8.39 -5.43
CA GLU A 36 -11.48 -8.36 -5.47
C GLU A 36 -10.85 -9.45 -4.59
N THR A 37 -9.75 -10.02 -5.07
CA THR A 37 -8.81 -10.77 -4.23
C THR A 37 -7.94 -9.79 -3.41
N PRO A 38 -7.36 -10.24 -2.27
CA PRO A 38 -6.42 -9.40 -1.52
C PRO A 38 -5.24 -8.88 -2.35
N PHE A 39 -4.77 -9.68 -3.32
CA PHE A 39 -3.69 -9.29 -4.23
C PHE A 39 -4.13 -8.17 -5.18
N GLN A 40 -5.32 -8.28 -5.78
CA GLN A 40 -5.87 -7.23 -6.65
C GLN A 40 -6.04 -5.91 -5.90
N ALA A 41 -6.59 -5.96 -4.68
CA ALA A 41 -6.71 -4.78 -3.84
C ALA A 41 -5.35 -4.17 -3.46
N ALA A 42 -4.32 -5.01 -3.21
CA ALA A 42 -2.96 -4.55 -2.93
C ALA A 42 -2.36 -3.78 -4.11
N VAL A 43 -2.49 -4.31 -5.33
CA VAL A 43 -1.99 -3.67 -6.56
C VAL A 43 -2.73 -2.35 -6.82
N ARG A 44 -4.07 -2.35 -6.73
CA ARG A 44 -4.89 -1.14 -6.94
C ARG A 44 -4.51 -0.02 -5.96
N GLU A 45 -4.53 -0.31 -4.66
CA GLU A 45 -4.26 0.71 -3.63
C GLU A 45 -2.82 1.23 -3.72
N LEU A 46 -1.85 0.36 -4.06
CA LEU A 46 -0.47 0.79 -4.27
C LEU A 46 -0.37 1.79 -5.42
N CYS A 47 -0.98 1.49 -6.58
CA CYS A 47 -1.03 2.40 -7.72
C CYS A 47 -1.76 3.71 -7.35
N GLU A 48 -2.93 3.65 -6.73
CA GLU A 48 -3.71 4.86 -6.38
C GLU A 48 -2.96 5.79 -5.42
N GLU A 49 -2.35 5.23 -4.36
CA GLU A 49 -1.75 6.03 -3.28
C GLU A 49 -0.31 6.45 -3.60
N THR A 50 0.38 5.75 -4.51
CA THR A 50 1.83 5.96 -4.75
C THR A 50 2.23 6.06 -6.22
N GLY A 51 1.36 5.73 -7.17
CA GLY A 51 1.69 5.69 -8.60
C GLY A 51 2.66 4.59 -9.00
N LEU A 52 3.03 3.69 -8.07
CA LEU A 52 3.88 2.55 -8.35
C LEU A 52 3.08 1.44 -9.04
N GLU A 53 3.57 1.00 -10.18
CA GLU A 53 2.93 0.00 -11.04
C GLU A 53 3.95 -1.06 -11.48
N ASN A 54 3.46 -2.20 -11.97
CA ASN A 54 4.28 -3.29 -12.54
C ASN A 54 5.37 -3.79 -11.57
N LEU A 55 5.07 -3.82 -10.28
CA LEU A 55 5.94 -4.37 -9.24
C LEU A 55 5.50 -5.78 -8.87
N ASP A 56 6.49 -6.65 -8.61
CA ASP A 56 6.24 -7.98 -8.08
C ASP A 56 5.88 -7.89 -6.59
N LEU A 57 4.65 -8.23 -6.25
CA LEU A 57 4.17 -8.29 -4.88
C LEU A 57 4.24 -9.72 -4.36
N LEU A 58 4.99 -9.92 -3.28
CA LEU A 58 5.07 -11.19 -2.57
C LEU A 58 4.14 -11.19 -1.37
N TYR A 59 3.29 -12.21 -1.23
CA TYR A 59 2.51 -12.42 -0.01
C TYR A 59 3.45 -12.74 1.17
N LEU A 60 3.31 -11.99 2.26
CA LEU A 60 4.17 -12.11 3.44
C LEU A 60 3.45 -12.78 4.61
N ALA A 61 2.26 -12.29 4.97
CA ALA A 61 1.54 -12.76 6.14
C ALA A 61 0.08 -12.28 6.16
N VAL A 62 -0.70 -12.84 7.08
CA VAL A 62 -1.94 -12.23 7.58
C VAL A 62 -1.65 -11.69 8.98
N TYR A 63 -2.07 -10.44 9.22
CA TYR A 63 -1.99 -9.78 10.51
C TYR A 63 -3.38 -9.37 10.99
N GLU A 64 -3.76 -9.80 12.18
CA GLU A 64 -5.08 -9.52 12.74
C GLU A 64 -4.97 -8.59 13.95
N LYS A 65 -5.81 -7.56 13.98
CA LYS A 65 -5.90 -6.62 15.09
C LYS A 65 -7.36 -6.23 15.34
N GLY A 66 -7.92 -6.72 16.43
CA GLY A 66 -9.34 -6.52 16.75
C GLY A 66 -10.20 -7.12 15.65
N GLU A 67 -11.11 -6.33 15.07
CA GLU A 67 -11.99 -6.77 13.98
C GLU A 67 -11.40 -6.60 12.58
N VAL A 68 -10.11 -6.28 12.44
CA VAL A 68 -9.47 -6.00 11.15
C VAL A 68 -8.41 -7.06 10.82
N THR A 69 -8.53 -7.65 9.63
CA THR A 69 -7.57 -8.59 9.04
C THR A 69 -6.82 -7.90 7.92
N HIS A 70 -5.50 -7.85 8.01
CA HIS A 70 -4.60 -7.33 7.00
C HIS A 70 -3.93 -8.49 6.26
N TYR A 71 -4.13 -8.58 4.95
CA TYR A 71 -3.32 -9.40 4.05
C TYR A 71 -2.10 -8.57 3.63
N VAL A 72 -0.93 -8.96 4.12
CA VAL A 72 0.30 -8.19 3.99
C VAL A 72 1.12 -8.73 2.83
N PHE A 73 1.47 -7.83 1.92
CA PHE A 73 2.36 -8.06 0.80
C PHE A 73 3.63 -7.22 0.97
N THR A 74 4.70 -7.59 0.26
CA THR A 74 5.92 -6.79 0.20
C THR A 74 6.45 -6.73 -1.22
N THR A 75 7.12 -5.64 -1.54
CA THR A 75 7.78 -5.45 -2.84
C THR A 75 9.06 -4.63 -2.68
N GLN A 76 9.95 -4.73 -3.67
CA GLN A 76 11.12 -3.87 -3.80
C GLN A 76 10.79 -2.76 -4.79
N VAL A 77 11.05 -1.51 -4.40
CA VAL A 77 10.84 -0.34 -5.24
C VAL A 77 12.15 -0.02 -5.96
N PRO A 78 12.18 -0.03 -7.30
CA PRO A 78 13.36 0.37 -8.06
C PRO A 78 13.85 1.78 -7.70
N ALA A 79 15.15 2.00 -7.75
CA ALA A 79 15.74 3.32 -7.51
C ALA A 79 15.25 4.39 -8.52
N SER A 80 14.89 3.96 -9.74
CA SER A 80 14.35 4.83 -10.79
C SER A 80 12.87 5.18 -10.61
N SER A 81 12.18 4.58 -9.66
CA SER A 81 10.76 4.87 -9.41
C SER A 81 10.61 6.10 -8.52
N GLU A 82 9.76 7.03 -8.95
CA GLU A 82 9.37 8.24 -8.22
C GLU A 82 7.92 8.11 -7.75
N PRO A 83 7.69 7.70 -6.49
CA PRO A 83 6.33 7.57 -5.97
C PRO A 83 5.62 8.92 -6.00
N SER A 84 4.45 8.96 -6.63
CA SER A 84 3.56 10.11 -6.65
C SER A 84 2.10 9.63 -6.62
N PRO A 85 1.26 10.16 -5.72
CA PRO A 85 -0.12 9.69 -5.64
C PRO A 85 -0.92 10.03 -6.90
N GLN A 86 -1.77 9.11 -7.33
CA GLN A 86 -2.57 9.24 -8.56
C GLN A 86 -4.03 9.63 -8.29
N THR A 87 -4.47 9.72 -7.03
CA THR A 87 -5.84 10.12 -6.70
C THR A 87 -6.14 11.55 -7.12
N ASN A 88 -7.23 11.76 -7.87
CA ASN A 88 -7.77 13.06 -8.31
C ASN A 88 -8.24 14.01 -7.18
N GLY A 89 -7.97 13.68 -5.91
CA GLY A 89 -8.43 14.40 -4.72
C GLY A 89 -7.29 14.79 -3.77
N LEU A 90 -7.51 14.57 -2.48
CA LEU A 90 -6.55 14.86 -1.40
C LEU A 90 -5.24 14.08 -1.62
N ARG A 91 -4.22 14.71 -2.22
CA ARG A 91 -2.91 14.12 -2.47
C ARG A 91 -2.31 13.55 -1.17
N PRO A 92 -2.17 12.22 -1.02
CA PRO A 92 -1.37 11.64 0.04
C PRO A 92 0.04 12.24 0.06
N THR A 93 0.59 12.50 1.23
CA THR A 93 2.03 12.76 1.35
C THR A 93 2.75 11.41 1.38
N ILE A 94 3.87 11.30 0.66
CA ILE A 94 4.75 10.12 0.69
C ILE A 94 5.99 10.47 1.52
N SER A 95 6.45 9.55 2.35
CA SER A 95 7.67 9.70 3.15
C SER A 95 8.33 8.34 3.36
N GLY A 96 9.65 8.33 3.38
CA GLY A 96 10.43 7.11 3.34
C GLY A 96 10.56 6.61 1.90
N LEU A 97 11.71 6.00 1.63
CA LEU A 97 12.39 5.85 0.34
C LEU A 97 13.27 7.04 -0.06
#